data_AF-A0A4U6UXS2-F1
#
_entry.id   AF-A0A4U6UXS2-F1
#
_cell.length_a   1.000
_cell.length_b   1.000
_cell.length_c   1.000
_cell.angle_alpha   90.00
_cell.angle_beta   90.00
_cell.angle_gamma   90.00
#
_symmetry.space_group_name_H-M   'P 1'
#
loop_
_entity.id
_entity.type
_entity.pdbx_description
1 polymer ?
#
loop_
_entity_poly.entity_id
_entity_poly.type
_entity_poly.pdbx_seq_one_letter_code
_entity_poly.pdbx_strand_id
1 'polypeptide(L)'
;MNNNSSNILSSVPEAFGRYLDLHELYNEFINSKFGAPMEYSAYVGSFSQMEKISQSHKATRQYREYLEHILEYLTSFLYRTEPLQDIEKIFAKLESEFEERWANEEVPGWGNKSTEESEIDLDYYSTVEELVELGPEKLKHALAARGLKSGGTVQQRAERLFLLKHTPLEQLDRKHFAKVPRTKDVSDASSNGNHFKDDLKKEIALMEVKMRRLCELLDEVFVRTKENAEKKLTLTYEEMEAEREEEEVQADTESDDDEQQIYNPLKLPMGWDGKPIPYWLYKLHGLGQEFKCEICGNHSYWGRRAYERHFKEWRHQHGMRCLGIPNTKNFNEITSIEEARGLWEKIQARQGLNKWRPDLEEEYEDQEGNIYNKKTYTDLQRQGLI
;
A
#
# COMPACT_ATOMS: atom_id res chain seq x y z
N MET A 1 -13.88 -5.79 -18.89
CA MET A 1 -12.48 -6.24 -19.06
C MET A 1 -11.59 -5.15 -18.52
N ASN A 2 -10.56 -5.52 -17.76
CA ASN A 2 -9.65 -4.68 -16.95
C ASN A 2 -10.11 -4.50 -15.50
N ASN A 3 -9.74 -5.48 -14.66
CA ASN A 3 -9.46 -5.29 -13.22
C ASN A 3 -8.52 -6.40 -12.67
N ASN A 4 -7.73 -7.06 -13.52
CA ASN A 4 -6.82 -8.15 -13.10
C ASN A 4 -5.33 -7.75 -13.05
N SER A 5 -5.01 -6.46 -13.03
CA SER A 5 -3.61 -6.00 -13.12
C SER A 5 -2.96 -5.66 -11.78
N SER A 6 -3.72 -5.61 -10.69
CA SER A 6 -3.18 -5.22 -9.37
C SER A 6 -2.50 -6.39 -8.63
N ASN A 7 -2.99 -7.63 -8.81
CA ASN A 7 -2.43 -8.83 -8.15
C ASN A 7 -1.09 -9.31 -8.71
N ILE A 8 -0.63 -8.75 -9.83
CA ILE A 8 0.65 -9.14 -10.44
C ILE A 8 1.79 -8.26 -9.93
N LEU A 9 1.48 -7.16 -9.24
CA LEU A 9 2.48 -6.13 -8.97
C LEU A 9 3.17 -6.25 -7.62
N SER A 10 2.62 -6.93 -6.59
CA SER A 10 3.33 -7.22 -5.32
C SER A 10 3.80 -8.67 -5.31
N SER A 11 5.10 -8.90 -5.05
CA SER A 11 5.58 -10.27 -4.90
C SER A 11 5.00 -10.86 -3.60
N VAL A 12 4.67 -12.16 -3.60
CA VAL A 12 4.19 -12.88 -2.39
C VAL A 12 5.05 -12.59 -1.14
N PRO A 13 6.39 -12.49 -1.23
CA PRO A 13 7.25 -12.09 -0.11
C PRO A 13 6.98 -10.70 0.51
N GLU A 14 6.45 -9.75 -0.27
CA GLU A 14 6.21 -8.38 0.18
C GLU A 14 4.88 -8.23 0.95
N ALA A 15 4.01 -9.26 0.92
CA ALA A 15 2.71 -9.31 1.59
C ALA A 15 1.93 -7.97 1.46
N PHE A 16 1.66 -7.56 0.21
CA PHE A 16 0.94 -6.31 -0.13
C PHE A 16 1.55 -5.04 0.48
N GLY A 17 2.88 -4.98 0.60
CA GLY A 17 3.59 -3.81 1.13
C GLY A 17 3.81 -3.85 2.64
N ARG A 18 3.45 -4.96 3.30
CA ARG A 18 3.72 -5.14 4.73
C ARG A 18 5.22 -5.30 5.01
N TYR A 19 5.95 -5.96 4.11
CA TYR A 19 7.38 -6.23 4.21
C TYR A 19 8.12 -5.85 2.91
N LEU A 20 9.43 -5.68 3.01
CA LEU A 20 10.35 -5.52 1.88
C LEU A 20 11.02 -6.86 1.57
N ASP A 21 11.13 -7.19 0.29
CA ASP A 21 11.96 -8.31 -0.17
C ASP A 21 13.34 -7.80 -0.56
N LEU A 22 14.28 -7.89 0.39
CA LEU A 22 15.65 -7.40 0.21
C LEU A 22 16.64 -8.55 -0.04
N HIS A 23 16.17 -9.77 -0.30
CA HIS A 23 17.06 -10.94 -0.45
C HIS A 23 17.98 -10.83 -1.66
N GLU A 24 17.48 -10.31 -2.78
CA GLU A 24 18.28 -10.10 -3.98
C GLU A 24 19.41 -9.08 -3.71
N LEU A 25 19.07 -7.94 -3.12
CA LEU A 25 20.03 -6.90 -2.72
C LEU A 25 21.04 -7.42 -1.67
N TYR A 26 20.59 -8.25 -0.73
CA TYR A 26 21.46 -8.90 0.24
C TYR A 26 22.47 -9.85 -0.42
N ASN A 27 22.03 -10.64 -1.40
CA ASN A 27 22.91 -11.53 -2.15
C ASN A 27 23.93 -10.74 -2.97
N GLU A 28 23.52 -9.63 -3.60
CA GLU A 28 24.44 -8.72 -4.28
C GLU A 28 25.46 -8.12 -3.33
N PHE A 29 25.02 -7.68 -2.15
CA PHE A 29 25.88 -7.12 -1.11
C PHE A 29 26.96 -8.11 -0.68
N ILE A 30 26.58 -9.33 -0.29
CA ILE A 30 27.53 -10.36 0.16
C ILE A 30 28.52 -10.78 -0.92
N ASN A 31 28.07 -10.83 -2.18
CA ASN A 31 28.92 -11.21 -3.31
C ASN A 31 29.82 -10.06 -3.80
N SER A 32 29.62 -8.85 -3.29
CA SER A 32 30.41 -7.68 -3.65
C SER A 32 31.75 -7.61 -2.91
N LYS A 33 32.67 -6.79 -3.42
CA LYS A 33 33.97 -6.53 -2.76
C LYS A 33 33.88 -5.61 -1.55
N PHE A 34 32.74 -4.95 -1.36
CA PHE A 34 32.53 -3.96 -0.30
C PHE A 34 31.60 -4.47 0.80
N GLY A 35 30.88 -5.56 0.53
CA GLY A 35 30.05 -6.24 1.51
C GLY A 35 30.87 -6.98 2.54
N ALA A 36 30.26 -7.17 3.70
CA ALA A 36 30.79 -7.99 4.78
C ALA A 36 29.90 -9.24 4.95
N PRO A 37 30.47 -10.40 5.32
CA PRO A 37 29.68 -11.57 5.66
C PRO A 37 28.85 -11.25 6.91
N MET A 38 27.54 -11.21 6.76
CA MET A 38 26.59 -10.93 7.83
C MET A 38 25.27 -11.64 7.56
N GLU A 39 24.45 -11.80 8.61
CA GLU A 39 23.12 -12.39 8.49
C GLU A 39 22.11 -11.42 7.85
N TYR A 40 21.06 -11.95 7.21
CA TYR A 40 20.03 -11.15 6.54
C TYR A 40 19.35 -10.14 7.47
N SER A 41 18.92 -10.55 8.67
CA SER A 41 18.31 -9.64 9.66
C SER A 41 19.24 -8.48 10.06
N ALA A 42 20.53 -8.77 10.21
CA ALA A 42 21.55 -7.77 10.50
C ALA A 42 21.77 -6.82 9.31
N TYR A 43 21.70 -7.34 8.08
CA TYR A 43 21.76 -6.53 6.86
C TYR A 43 20.57 -5.57 6.78
N VAL A 44 19.33 -6.06 6.94
CA VAL A 44 18.12 -5.22 6.96
C VAL A 44 18.22 -4.13 8.03
N GLY A 45 18.68 -4.48 9.24
CA GLY A 45 18.85 -3.52 10.33
C GLY A 45 19.97 -2.49 10.16
N SER A 46 20.91 -2.71 9.23
CA SER A 46 22.01 -1.78 8.93
C SER A 46 21.94 -1.22 7.50
N PHE A 47 20.83 -1.47 6.80
CA PHE A 47 20.63 -1.12 5.40
C PHE A 47 20.75 0.38 5.14
N SER A 48 20.35 1.22 6.10
CA SER A 48 20.46 2.68 6.03
C SER A 48 21.87 3.24 6.31
N GLN A 49 22.81 2.42 6.80
CA GLN A 49 24.11 2.86 7.35
C GLN A 49 25.27 2.72 6.35
N MET A 50 25.11 3.30 5.16
CA MET A 50 26.10 3.24 4.08
C MET A 50 27.36 4.09 4.33
N GLU A 51 27.38 4.92 5.38
CA GLU A 51 28.56 5.67 5.81
C GLU A 51 29.69 4.75 6.26
N LYS A 52 29.38 3.49 6.60
CA LYS A 52 30.35 2.47 6.99
C LYS A 52 31.17 1.93 5.82
N ILE A 53 30.74 2.14 4.57
CA ILE A 53 31.44 1.69 3.38
C ILE A 53 32.58 2.66 3.06
N SER A 54 33.80 2.16 2.89
CA SER A 54 34.97 2.98 2.56
C SER A 54 34.81 3.73 1.23
N GLN A 55 35.30 4.96 1.16
CA GLN A 55 35.32 5.81 -0.04
C GLN A 55 35.97 5.12 -1.25
N SER A 56 36.96 4.24 -1.02
CA SER A 56 37.62 3.47 -2.07
C SER A 56 36.67 2.52 -2.78
N HIS A 57 35.71 1.95 -2.04
CA HIS A 57 34.70 1.06 -2.58
C HIS A 57 33.56 1.83 -3.22
N LYS A 58 33.19 3.00 -2.67
CA LYS A 58 32.17 3.88 -3.23
C LYS A 58 32.50 4.35 -4.65
N ALA A 59 33.77 4.51 -4.99
CA ALA A 59 34.23 4.87 -6.34
C ALA A 59 34.21 3.70 -7.36
N THR A 60 33.72 2.51 -6.98
CA THR A 60 33.70 1.33 -7.85
C THR A 60 32.38 1.23 -8.61
N ARG A 61 32.42 0.79 -9.87
CA ARG A 61 31.22 0.57 -10.70
C ARG A 61 30.18 -0.35 -10.04
N GLN A 62 30.65 -1.43 -9.39
CA GLN A 62 29.80 -2.39 -8.69
C GLN A 62 28.95 -1.74 -7.58
N TYR A 63 29.49 -0.74 -6.88
CA TYR A 63 28.74 -0.04 -5.83
C TYR A 63 27.67 0.87 -6.43
N ARG A 64 27.98 1.54 -7.55
CA ARG A 64 27.02 2.35 -8.30
C ARG A 64 25.86 1.50 -8.81
N GLU A 65 26.15 0.36 -9.45
CA GLU A 65 25.13 -0.59 -9.94
C GLU A 65 24.22 -1.07 -8.78
N TYR A 66 24.82 -1.43 -7.64
CA TYR A 66 24.06 -1.82 -6.46
C TYR A 66 23.15 -0.70 -5.90
N LEU A 67 23.63 0.56 -5.88
CA LEU A 67 22.80 1.69 -5.50
C LEU A 67 21.66 1.95 -6.52
N GLU A 68 21.91 1.76 -7.81
CA GLU A 68 20.87 1.85 -8.85
C GLU A 68 19.76 0.83 -8.57
N HIS A 69 20.13 -0.43 -8.30
CA HIS A 69 19.17 -1.50 -7.96
C HIS A 69 18.38 -1.19 -6.69
N ILE A 70 19.02 -0.67 -5.63
CA ILE A 70 18.32 -0.27 -4.40
C ILE A 70 17.30 0.83 -4.69
N LEU A 71 17.71 1.89 -5.40
CA LEU A 71 16.84 3.02 -5.70
C LEU A 71 15.66 2.58 -6.57
N GLU A 72 15.90 1.75 -7.58
CA GLU A 72 14.87 1.20 -8.45
C GLU A 72 13.85 0.38 -7.65
N TYR A 73 14.33 -0.54 -6.81
CA TYR A 73 13.48 -1.39 -5.98
C TYR A 73 12.63 -0.59 -5.00
N LEU A 74 13.24 0.28 -4.18
CA LEU A 74 12.53 1.04 -3.15
C LEU A 74 11.56 2.06 -3.76
N THR A 75 11.93 2.68 -4.88
CA THR A 75 11.04 3.61 -5.60
C THR A 75 9.84 2.86 -6.19
N SER A 76 10.09 1.72 -6.83
CA SER A 76 9.01 0.84 -7.34
C SER A 76 8.10 0.36 -6.22
N PHE A 77 8.65 -0.03 -5.06
CA PHE A 77 7.88 -0.41 -3.90
C PHE A 77 6.94 0.72 -3.44
N LEU A 78 7.45 1.94 -3.26
CA LEU A 78 6.62 3.09 -2.87
C LEU A 78 5.55 3.45 -3.89
N TYR A 79 5.83 3.36 -5.20
CA TYR A 79 4.79 3.59 -6.21
C TYR A 79 3.66 2.55 -6.15
N ARG A 80 3.97 1.32 -5.72
CA ARG A 80 2.99 0.26 -5.56
C ARG A 80 2.18 0.40 -4.26
N THR A 81 2.82 0.78 -3.17
CA THR A 81 2.21 0.81 -1.83
C THR A 81 1.62 2.17 -1.44
N GLU A 82 2.19 3.27 -1.94
CA GLU A 82 1.80 4.64 -1.63
C GLU A 82 1.67 5.52 -2.91
N PRO A 83 0.74 5.21 -3.83
CA PRO A 83 0.64 5.89 -5.13
C PRO A 83 0.30 7.39 -5.05
N LEU A 84 -0.16 7.87 -3.90
CA LEU A 84 -0.43 9.29 -3.66
C LEU A 84 0.82 10.09 -3.28
N GLN A 85 1.93 9.41 -2.96
CA GLN A 85 3.18 10.06 -2.61
C GLN A 85 3.93 10.43 -3.89
N ASP A 86 4.11 11.73 -4.11
CA ASP A 86 4.85 12.26 -5.27
C ASP A 86 6.37 12.16 -5.02
N ILE A 87 6.92 10.97 -5.30
CA ILE A 87 8.35 10.66 -5.10
C ILE A 87 9.23 11.56 -5.98
N GLU A 88 8.79 11.88 -7.20
CA GLU A 88 9.52 12.78 -8.10
C GLU A 88 9.68 14.17 -7.49
N LYS A 89 8.61 14.71 -6.89
CA LYS A 89 8.68 15.99 -6.18
C LYS A 89 9.56 15.92 -4.94
N ILE A 90 9.56 14.81 -4.21
CA ILE A 90 10.45 14.60 -3.06
C ILE A 90 11.92 14.60 -3.54
N PHE A 91 12.23 13.88 -4.62
CA PHE A 91 13.57 13.84 -5.19
C PHE A 91 14.00 15.20 -5.74
N ALA A 92 13.15 15.94 -6.45
CA ALA A 92 13.48 17.26 -6.97
C ALA A 92 13.81 18.26 -5.85
N LYS A 93 13.04 18.22 -4.75
CA LYS A 93 13.34 19.02 -3.56
C LYS A 93 14.67 18.61 -2.93
N LEU A 94 14.91 17.31 -2.81
CA LEU A 94 16.13 16.76 -2.23
C LEU A 94 17.37 17.05 -3.07
N GLU A 95 17.26 17.06 -4.40
CA GLU A 95 18.32 17.47 -5.32
C GLU A 95 18.69 18.94 -5.12
N SER A 96 17.70 19.82 -5.01
CA SER A 96 17.94 21.25 -4.73
C SER A 96 18.65 21.45 -3.39
N GLU A 97 18.20 20.77 -2.32
CA GLU A 97 18.86 20.84 -1.01
C GLU A 97 20.27 20.22 -1.05
N PHE A 98 20.47 19.16 -1.83
CA PHE A 98 21.76 18.52 -2.01
C PHE A 98 22.75 19.44 -2.71
N GLU A 99 22.34 20.16 -3.75
CA GLU A 99 23.20 21.10 -4.47
C GLU A 99 23.73 22.20 -3.56
N GLU A 100 22.88 22.74 -2.68
CA GLU A 100 23.28 23.70 -1.64
C GLU A 100 24.28 23.09 -0.65
N ARG A 101 23.99 21.89 -0.12
CA ARG A 101 24.88 21.21 0.84
C ARG A 101 26.19 20.73 0.22
N TRP A 102 26.17 20.35 -1.06
CA TRP A 102 27.35 19.94 -1.81
C TRP A 102 28.27 21.13 -2.06
N ALA A 103 27.70 22.30 -2.40
CA ALA A 103 28.46 23.55 -2.54
C ALA A 103 29.14 23.98 -1.24
N ASN A 104 28.53 23.66 -0.09
CA ASN A 104 29.06 23.97 1.24
C ASN A 104 29.97 22.86 1.83
N GLU A 105 30.22 21.76 1.10
CA GLU A 105 30.96 20.58 1.58
C GLU A 105 30.36 19.90 2.83
N GLU A 106 29.06 20.06 3.09
CA GLU A 106 28.37 19.59 4.31
C GLU A 106 27.83 18.15 4.19
N VAL A 107 28.09 17.45 3.08
CA VAL A 107 27.55 16.11 2.83
C VAL A 107 28.35 15.05 3.62
N PRO A 108 27.72 14.32 4.58
CA PRO A 108 28.40 13.34 5.40
C PRO A 108 29.06 12.23 4.57
N GLY A 109 30.32 11.95 4.84
CA GLY A 109 31.10 10.90 4.15
C GLY A 109 31.70 11.32 2.81
N TRP A 110 31.38 12.51 2.29
CA TRP A 110 31.88 12.99 0.99
C TRP A 110 32.69 14.29 1.06
N GLY A 111 32.75 14.94 2.23
CA GLY A 111 33.66 16.05 2.47
C GLY A 111 35.13 15.64 2.24
N ASN A 112 35.97 16.60 1.83
CA ASN A 112 37.40 16.43 1.61
C ASN A 112 38.14 16.04 2.92
N LYS A 113 37.99 14.79 3.37
CA LYS A 113 38.88 14.13 4.35
C LYS A 113 40.30 13.90 3.78
N SER A 114 40.63 14.53 2.66
CA SER A 114 41.96 14.54 2.08
C SER A 114 42.95 15.33 2.93
N THR A 115 42.52 16.24 3.81
CA THR A 115 43.44 17.07 4.59
C THR A 115 43.75 16.51 5.98
N GLU A 116 42.79 15.94 6.71
CA GLU A 116 43.05 15.49 8.10
C GLU A 116 43.67 14.09 8.22
N GLU A 117 43.44 13.17 7.27
CA GLU A 117 44.07 11.83 7.31
C GLU A 117 45.46 11.79 6.66
N SER A 118 45.89 12.85 5.99
CA SER A 118 47.18 12.92 5.27
C SER A 118 48.25 13.75 6.00
N GLU A 119 47.85 14.57 6.98
CA GLU A 119 48.75 15.24 7.90
C GLU A 119 49.08 14.33 9.08
N ILE A 120 50.00 13.39 8.86
CA ILE A 120 50.72 12.77 9.98
C ILE A 120 51.48 13.91 10.68
N ASP A 121 51.04 14.27 11.88
CA ASP A 121 51.77 15.17 12.77
C ASP A 121 53.02 14.45 13.28
N LEU A 122 54.19 14.87 12.78
CA LEU A 122 55.47 14.23 13.05
C LEU A 122 56.00 14.53 14.45
N ASP A 123 55.43 15.53 15.15
CA ASP A 123 55.84 15.86 16.52
C ASP A 123 55.36 14.80 17.52
N TYR A 124 54.31 14.05 17.20
CA TYR A 124 53.78 12.97 18.03
C TYR A 124 54.63 11.68 18.01
N TYR A 125 55.43 11.46 16.96
CA TYR A 125 56.20 10.21 16.78
C TYR A 125 57.67 10.45 17.12
N SER A 126 58.22 9.67 18.04
CA SER A 126 59.60 9.83 18.51
C SER A 126 60.58 8.88 17.82
N THR A 127 60.08 7.77 17.27
CA THR A 127 60.90 6.73 16.63
C THR A 127 60.38 6.36 15.23
N VAL A 128 61.24 5.74 14.43
CA VAL A 128 60.87 5.28 13.07
C VAL A 128 59.96 4.06 13.15
N GLU A 129 60.12 3.24 14.19
CA GLU A 129 59.34 2.04 14.46
C GLU A 129 57.85 2.37 14.68
N GLU A 130 57.54 3.44 15.42
CA GLU A 130 56.16 3.92 15.62
C GLU A 130 55.50 4.37 14.31
N LEU A 131 56.27 4.93 13.37
CA LEU A 131 55.76 5.29 12.04
C LEU A 131 55.52 4.07 11.15
N VAL A 132 56.27 2.97 11.35
CA VAL A 132 56.06 1.71 10.61
C VAL A 132 54.71 1.08 10.98
N GLU A 133 54.27 1.22 12.22
CA GLU A 133 52.98 0.71 12.70
C GLU A 133 51.76 1.38 12.04
N LEU A 134 51.92 2.60 11.49
CA LEU A 134 50.87 3.28 10.69
C LEU A 134 50.54 2.54 9.38
N GLY A 135 51.41 1.64 8.95
CA GLY A 135 51.20 0.77 7.82
C GLY A 135 51.55 1.38 6.45
N PRO A 136 51.65 0.52 5.42
CA PRO A 136 52.20 0.87 4.11
C PRO A 136 51.41 1.97 3.39
N GLU A 137 50.08 1.93 3.43
CA GLU A 137 49.24 2.84 2.65
C GLU A 137 49.22 4.25 3.23
N LYS A 138 49.17 4.42 4.55
CA LYS A 138 49.21 5.74 5.19
C LYS A 138 50.54 6.46 4.93
N LEU A 139 51.66 5.75 5.09
CA LEU A 139 53.00 6.29 4.80
C LEU A 139 53.16 6.66 3.32
N LYS A 140 52.59 5.86 2.40
CA LYS A 140 52.62 6.13 0.96
C LYS A 140 51.85 7.40 0.61
N HIS A 141 50.66 7.59 1.17
CA HIS A 141 49.83 8.77 0.97
C HIS A 141 50.48 10.02 1.56
N ALA A 142 51.01 9.95 2.79
CA ALA A 142 51.68 11.08 3.44
C ALA A 142 52.96 11.55 2.71
N LEU A 143 53.73 10.62 2.14
CA LEU A 143 54.89 10.94 1.30
C LEU A 143 54.48 11.53 -0.06
N ALA A 144 53.43 10.99 -0.68
CA ALA A 144 52.93 11.48 -1.96
C ALA A 144 52.35 12.90 -1.85
N ALA A 145 51.60 13.18 -0.78
CA ALA A 145 51.05 14.50 -0.47
C ALA A 145 52.15 15.57 -0.33
N ARG A 146 53.33 15.17 0.16
CA ARG A 146 54.51 16.04 0.32
C ARG A 146 55.49 15.98 -0.86
N GLY A 147 55.11 15.35 -1.98
CA GLY A 147 55.93 15.29 -3.21
C GLY A 147 57.19 14.41 -3.11
N LEU A 148 57.31 13.58 -2.07
CA LEU A 148 58.44 12.69 -1.83
C LEU A 148 58.25 11.34 -2.53
N LYS A 149 59.35 10.62 -2.75
CA LYS A 149 59.31 9.25 -3.29
C LYS A 149 58.53 8.34 -2.33
N SER A 150 57.47 7.72 -2.84
CA SER A 150 56.60 6.81 -2.09
C SER A 150 56.89 5.31 -2.35
N GLY A 151 57.94 4.99 -3.11
CA GLY A 151 58.40 3.62 -3.35
C GLY A 151 59.39 3.10 -2.29
N GLY A 152 59.52 1.76 -2.20
CA GLY A 152 60.41 1.06 -1.27
C GLY A 152 59.66 0.22 -0.22
N THR A 153 60.40 -0.32 0.74
CA THR A 153 59.83 -1.04 1.89
C THR A 153 59.06 -0.09 2.81
N VAL A 154 58.23 -0.62 3.72
CA VAL A 154 57.48 0.19 4.70
C VAL A 154 58.43 0.98 5.59
N GLN A 155 59.53 0.34 6.02
CA GLN A 155 60.59 0.97 6.81
C GLN A 155 61.26 2.13 6.07
N GLN A 156 61.61 1.95 4.79
CA GLN A 156 62.18 3.04 3.97
C GLN A 156 61.22 4.21 3.73
N ARG A 157 59.91 3.96 3.77
CA ARG A 157 58.89 5.01 3.71
C ARG A 157 58.80 5.76 5.04
N ALA A 158 58.79 5.05 6.16
CA ALA A 158 58.80 5.63 7.51
C ALA A 158 60.05 6.50 7.75
N GLU A 159 61.24 5.99 7.42
CA GLU A 159 62.51 6.73 7.52
C GLU A 159 62.47 8.03 6.70
N ARG A 160 61.95 7.97 5.47
CA ARG A 160 61.87 9.13 4.58
C ARG A 160 60.88 10.17 5.07
N LEU A 161 59.80 9.75 5.70
CA LEU A 161 58.82 10.64 6.31
C LEU A 161 59.39 11.26 7.61
N PHE A 162 60.13 10.49 8.42
CA PHE A 162 60.78 10.95 9.64
C PHE A 162 61.87 12.00 9.40
N LEU A 163 62.55 11.98 8.23
CA LEU A 163 63.51 13.02 7.85
C LEU A 163 62.92 14.44 7.87
N LEU A 164 61.61 14.57 7.62
CA LEU A 164 60.90 15.86 7.66
C LEU A 164 60.78 16.44 9.07
N LYS A 165 60.98 15.64 10.13
CA LYS A 165 60.98 16.10 11.53
C LYS A 165 62.20 16.96 11.84
N HIS A 166 63.34 16.64 11.24
CA HIS A 166 64.62 17.28 11.54
C HIS A 166 65.12 18.19 10.40
N THR A 167 64.57 18.02 9.19
CA THR A 167 64.93 18.80 8.01
C THR A 167 63.66 19.33 7.35
N PRO A 168 63.47 20.67 7.26
CA PRO A 168 62.31 21.21 6.56
C PRO A 168 62.36 20.82 5.08
N LEU A 169 61.18 20.72 4.46
CA LEU A 169 60.99 20.18 3.11
C LEU A 169 61.88 20.87 2.05
N GLU A 170 62.17 22.15 2.22
CA GLU A 170 62.98 22.99 1.33
C GLU A 170 64.48 22.64 1.36
N GLN A 171 64.96 21.98 2.42
CA GLN A 171 66.37 21.64 2.63
C GLN A 171 66.68 20.16 2.32
N LEU A 172 65.68 19.39 1.89
CA LEU A 172 65.87 17.99 1.53
C LEU A 172 66.57 17.82 0.17
N ASP A 173 67.50 16.86 0.09
CA ASP A 173 68.21 16.54 -1.16
C ASP A 173 67.19 16.12 -2.25
N ARG A 174 67.38 16.61 -3.47
CA ARG A 174 66.55 16.35 -4.66
C ARG A 174 66.39 14.86 -4.96
N LYS A 175 67.24 14.00 -4.39
CA LYS A 175 67.13 12.53 -4.46
C LYS A 175 65.91 11.97 -3.74
N HIS A 176 65.36 12.67 -2.75
CA HIS A 176 64.18 12.21 -2.00
C HIS A 176 62.86 12.59 -2.67
N PHE A 177 62.88 13.57 -3.57
CA PHE A 177 61.71 13.98 -4.35
C PHE A 177 61.43 13.02 -5.50
N ALA A 178 60.14 12.84 -5.81
CA ALA A 178 59.75 12.07 -6.98
C ALA A 178 60.28 12.73 -8.26
N LYS A 179 60.86 11.94 -9.18
CA LYS A 179 61.27 12.46 -10.50
C LYS A 179 60.01 12.80 -11.29
N VAL A 180 59.79 14.09 -11.56
CA VAL A 180 58.76 14.53 -12.51
C VAL A 180 59.24 14.12 -13.92
N PRO A 181 58.42 13.43 -14.74
CA PRO A 181 58.73 13.25 -16.15
C PRO A 181 58.71 14.63 -16.82
N ARG A 182 59.80 15.03 -17.48
CA ARG A 182 59.78 16.17 -18.39
C ARG A 182 59.03 15.76 -19.66
N THR A 183 57.73 16.00 -19.72
CA THR A 183 56.96 15.99 -20.96
C THR A 183 56.73 17.42 -21.43
N LYS A 184 57.01 17.62 -22.72
CA LYS A 184 56.77 18.84 -23.49
C LYS A 184 55.28 19.21 -23.49
N ASP A 185 55.01 20.51 -23.46
CA ASP A 185 53.79 21.21 -23.85
C ASP A 185 52.46 20.67 -23.29
N VAL A 186 52.02 21.26 -22.18
CA VAL A 186 50.69 21.09 -21.60
C VAL A 186 49.77 22.15 -22.17
N SER A 187 48.88 21.73 -23.07
CA SER A 187 47.58 22.36 -23.28
C SER A 187 46.48 21.29 -23.21
N ASP A 188 45.66 21.41 -22.17
CA ASP A 188 44.22 21.09 -22.14
C ASP A 188 43.67 19.65 -22.04
N ALA A 189 44.47 18.60 -21.82
CA ALA A 189 43.92 17.23 -21.71
C ALA A 189 43.75 16.67 -20.28
N SER A 190 44.29 17.34 -19.24
CA SER A 190 44.26 16.83 -17.84
C SER A 190 43.11 17.37 -16.97
N SER A 191 42.41 18.42 -17.41
CA SER A 191 41.25 19.00 -16.72
C SER A 191 40.01 18.10 -16.80
N ASN A 192 39.73 17.51 -17.98
CA ASN A 192 38.54 16.68 -18.20
C ASN A 192 38.50 15.39 -17.37
N GLY A 193 39.65 14.78 -17.08
CA GLY A 193 39.70 13.50 -16.34
C GLY A 193 39.43 13.63 -14.85
N ASN A 194 39.75 14.79 -14.25
CA ASN A 194 39.42 15.08 -12.86
C ASN A 194 37.96 15.53 -12.73
N HIS A 195 37.46 16.32 -13.68
CA HIS A 195 36.06 16.75 -13.70
C HIS A 195 35.10 15.56 -13.79
N PHE A 196 35.37 14.61 -14.69
CA PHE A 196 34.55 13.39 -14.83
C PHE A 196 34.52 12.53 -13.55
N LYS A 197 35.65 12.43 -12.83
CA LYS A 197 35.69 11.71 -11.55
C LYS A 197 34.94 12.45 -10.44
N ASP A 198 34.95 13.78 -10.47
CA ASP A 198 34.24 14.60 -9.49
C ASP A 198 32.73 14.55 -9.74
N ASP A 199 32.32 14.62 -11.01
CA ASP A 199 30.93 14.44 -11.44
C ASP A 199 30.40 13.06 -11.04
N LEU A 200 31.19 11.99 -11.24
CA LEU A 200 30.82 10.64 -10.82
C LEU A 200 30.68 10.51 -9.30
N LYS A 201 31.58 11.16 -8.52
CA LYS A 201 31.47 11.17 -7.06
C LYS A 201 30.22 11.91 -6.61
N LYS A 202 29.92 13.05 -7.22
CA LYS A 202 28.72 13.83 -6.94
C LYS A 202 27.45 13.03 -7.24
N GLU A 203 27.43 12.31 -8.36
CA GLU A 203 26.32 11.42 -8.73
C GLU A 203 26.09 10.33 -7.67
N ILE A 204 27.16 9.63 -7.26
CA ILE A 204 27.06 8.57 -6.24
C ILE A 204 26.64 9.14 -4.88
N ALA A 205 27.15 10.32 -4.50
CA ALA A 205 26.74 11.00 -3.29
C ALA A 205 25.23 11.35 -3.30
N LEU A 206 24.72 11.85 -4.43
CA LEU A 206 23.30 12.14 -4.60
C LEU A 206 22.45 10.87 -4.49
N MET A 207 22.90 9.76 -5.10
CA MET A 207 22.23 8.46 -4.98
C MET A 207 22.14 7.97 -3.53
N GLU A 208 23.22 8.11 -2.74
CA GLU A 208 23.19 7.76 -1.31
C GLU A 208 22.20 8.63 -0.52
N VAL A 209 22.11 9.92 -0.83
CA VAL A 209 21.16 10.83 -0.16
C VAL A 209 19.72 10.47 -0.54
N LYS A 210 19.44 10.17 -1.81
CA LYS A 210 18.12 9.67 -2.25
C LYS A 210 17.76 8.36 -1.56
N MET A 211 18.70 7.42 -1.51
CA MET A 211 18.50 6.14 -0.83
C MET A 211 18.18 6.34 0.65
N ARG A 212 18.95 7.17 1.36
CA ARG A 212 18.71 7.47 2.78
C ARG A 212 17.30 8.02 2.98
N ARG A 213 16.86 8.92 2.08
CA ARG A 213 15.50 9.47 2.13
C ARG A 213 14.43 8.41 1.93
N LEU A 214 14.61 7.47 1.00
CA LEU A 214 13.69 6.35 0.82
C LEU A 214 13.65 5.44 2.05
N CYS A 215 14.80 5.18 2.67
CA CYS A 215 14.88 4.41 3.91
C CYS A 215 14.15 5.11 5.07
N GLU A 216 14.25 6.43 5.20
CA GLU A 216 13.50 7.21 6.19
C GLU A 216 11.98 7.13 5.99
N LEU A 217 11.51 7.16 4.73
CA LEU A 217 10.09 7.04 4.42
C LEU A 217 9.56 5.63 4.74
N LEU A 218 10.40 4.62 4.54
CA LEU A 218 10.06 3.21 4.72
C LEU A 218 10.51 2.64 6.08
N ASP A 219 10.92 3.47 7.03
CA ASP A 219 11.55 3.02 8.29
C ASP A 219 10.70 2.00 9.05
N GLU A 220 9.39 2.25 9.14
CA GLU A 220 8.45 1.31 9.76
C GLU A 220 8.40 -0.04 9.02
N VAL A 221 8.46 -0.01 7.70
CA VAL A 221 8.46 -1.24 6.86
C VAL A 221 9.78 -2.00 7.05
N PHE A 222 10.91 -1.30 7.14
CA PHE A 222 12.21 -1.91 7.45
C PHE A 222 12.22 -2.58 8.82
N VAL A 223 11.67 -1.92 9.86
CA VAL A 223 11.54 -2.50 11.20
C VAL A 223 10.70 -3.78 11.16
N ARG A 224 9.51 -3.73 10.54
CA ARG A 224 8.67 -4.94 10.39
C ARG A 224 9.36 -6.06 9.62
N THR A 225 10.08 -5.72 8.55
CA THR A 225 10.81 -6.69 7.73
C THR A 225 11.92 -7.37 8.53
N LYS A 226 12.65 -6.61 9.35
CA LYS A 226 13.68 -7.14 10.23
C LYS A 226 13.09 -8.07 11.29
N GLU A 227 12.04 -7.64 11.98
CA GLU A 227 11.37 -8.46 13.00
C GLU A 227 10.80 -9.76 12.39
N ASN A 228 10.25 -9.69 11.17
CA ASN A 228 9.77 -10.85 10.46
C ASN A 228 10.93 -11.82 10.10
N ALA A 229 12.07 -11.30 9.67
CA ALA A 229 13.26 -12.11 9.41
C ALA A 229 13.77 -12.79 10.69
N GLU A 230 13.85 -12.06 11.80
CA GLU A 230 14.25 -12.60 13.11
C GLU A 230 13.27 -13.67 13.61
N LYS A 231 11.97 -13.43 13.45
CA LYS A 231 10.93 -14.41 13.77
C LYS A 231 11.09 -15.68 12.94
N LYS A 232 11.22 -15.57 11.62
CA LYS A 232 11.37 -16.72 10.71
C LYS A 232 12.61 -17.57 11.00
N LEU A 233 13.66 -17.00 11.57
CA LEU A 233 14.84 -17.74 12.03
C LEU A 233 14.58 -18.63 13.25
N THR A 234 13.57 -18.31 14.06
CA THR A 234 13.23 -19.06 15.27
C THR A 234 12.16 -20.13 15.06
N LEU A 235 11.51 -20.14 13.89
CA LEU A 235 10.43 -21.08 13.58
C LEU A 235 10.96 -22.46 13.23
N THR A 236 10.21 -23.48 13.65
CA THR A 236 10.38 -24.85 13.17
C THR A 236 9.83 -24.99 11.75
N TYR A 237 10.21 -26.08 11.07
CA TYR A 237 9.74 -26.36 9.71
C TYR A 237 8.20 -26.43 9.62
N GLU A 238 7.56 -27.07 10.60
CA GLU A 238 6.09 -27.20 10.67
C GLU A 238 5.42 -25.83 10.86
N GLU A 239 5.98 -24.95 11.68
CA GLU A 239 5.47 -23.59 11.87
C GLU A 239 5.69 -22.70 10.64
N MET A 240 6.79 -22.90 9.90
CA MET A 240 7.08 -22.17 8.67
C MET A 240 6.18 -22.59 7.50
N GLU A 241 5.82 -23.88 7.41
CA GLU A 241 4.81 -24.36 6.46
C GLU A 241 3.42 -23.80 6.81
N ALA A 242 3.04 -23.83 8.08
CA ALA A 242 1.75 -23.28 8.53
C ALA A 242 1.62 -21.77 8.25
N GLU A 243 2.65 -20.95 8.51
CA GLU A 243 2.62 -19.51 8.16
C GLU A 243 2.51 -19.27 6.66
N ARG A 244 3.14 -20.09 5.82
CA ARG A 244 3.03 -19.98 4.36
C ARG A 244 1.61 -20.31 3.90
N GLU A 245 1.01 -21.36 4.43
CA GLU A 245 -0.38 -21.73 4.13
C GLU A 245 -1.34 -20.62 4.58
N GLU A 246 -1.13 -20.02 5.75
CA GLU A 246 -1.92 -18.87 6.22
C GLU A 246 -1.75 -17.64 5.33
N GLU A 247 -0.52 -17.30 4.91
CA GLU A 247 -0.23 -16.18 3.99
C GLU A 247 -0.91 -16.39 2.61
N GLU A 248 -0.90 -17.62 2.07
CA GLU A 248 -1.58 -17.96 0.81
C GLU A 248 -3.11 -17.85 0.94
N VAL A 249 -3.69 -18.35 2.03
CA VAL A 249 -5.13 -18.27 2.28
C VAL A 249 -5.57 -16.81 2.50
N GLN A 250 -4.76 -16.01 3.19
CA GLN A 250 -5.06 -14.60 3.44
C GLN A 250 -5.04 -13.77 2.13
N ALA A 251 -4.07 -14.02 1.25
CA ALA A 251 -3.99 -13.39 -0.06
C ALA A 251 -5.20 -13.74 -0.97
N ASP A 252 -5.72 -14.97 -0.88
CA ASP A 252 -6.95 -15.37 -1.58
C ASP A 252 -8.21 -14.69 -1.00
N THR A 253 -8.25 -14.41 0.30
CA THR A 253 -9.39 -13.69 0.92
C THR A 253 -9.37 -12.18 0.72
N GLU A 254 -8.21 -11.53 0.56
CA GLU A 254 -8.14 -10.08 0.25
C GLU A 254 -8.56 -9.74 -1.19
N SER A 255 -8.62 -10.74 -2.09
CA SER A 255 -9.25 -10.60 -3.40
C SER A 255 -10.79 -10.57 -3.33
N ASP A 256 -11.38 -10.84 -2.16
CA ASP A 256 -12.84 -10.89 -1.92
C ASP A 256 -13.24 -10.02 -0.70
N ASP A 257 -12.47 -8.95 -0.41
CA ASP A 257 -12.74 -8.01 0.71
C ASP A 257 -13.88 -7.03 0.39
N ASP A 258 -15.09 -7.57 0.33
CA ASP A 258 -16.38 -6.84 0.37
C ASP A 258 -17.02 -6.91 1.78
N GLU A 259 -16.24 -7.15 2.85
CA GLU A 259 -16.75 -7.27 4.22
C GLU A 259 -15.99 -6.45 5.29
N GLN A 260 -15.43 -5.30 4.92
CA GLN A 260 -15.05 -4.29 5.92
C GLN A 260 -16.27 -3.87 6.74
N GLN A 261 -16.21 -4.04 8.06
CA GLN A 261 -17.27 -3.71 9.01
C GLN A 261 -17.47 -2.18 9.07
N ILE A 262 -18.28 -1.63 8.16
CA ILE A 262 -18.50 -0.18 8.04
C ILE A 262 -19.14 0.36 9.33
N TYR A 263 -18.40 1.19 10.06
CA TYR A 263 -18.82 1.85 11.29
C TYR A 263 -20.06 2.74 11.04
N ASN A 264 -21.25 2.24 11.44
CA ASN A 264 -22.55 2.92 11.29
C ASN A 264 -23.14 3.32 12.66
N PRO A 265 -22.57 4.35 13.32
CA PRO A 265 -22.98 4.76 14.66
C PRO A 265 -24.41 5.31 14.73
N LEU A 266 -24.97 5.73 13.59
CA LEU A 266 -26.34 6.26 13.48
C LEU A 266 -27.37 5.21 13.02
N LYS A 267 -26.95 3.94 12.83
CA LYS A 267 -27.78 2.83 12.32
C LYS A 267 -28.61 3.22 11.09
N LEU A 268 -28.03 4.01 10.19
CA LEU A 268 -28.72 4.43 8.97
C LEU A 268 -28.85 3.23 8.02
N PRO A 269 -29.98 3.08 7.29
CA PRO A 269 -30.13 2.02 6.30
C PRO A 269 -29.00 2.08 5.27
N MET A 270 -28.47 0.92 4.88
CA MET A 270 -27.44 0.81 3.85
C MET A 270 -28.03 1.14 2.48
N GLY A 271 -27.27 1.88 1.68
CA GLY A 271 -27.61 2.16 0.30
C GLY A 271 -27.41 0.93 -0.58
N TRP A 272 -27.72 1.08 -1.87
CA TRP A 272 -27.40 0.09 -2.90
C TRP A 272 -25.88 -0.09 -3.11
N ASP A 273 -25.08 0.79 -2.52
CA ASP A 273 -23.61 0.85 -2.57
C ASP A 273 -22.95 0.23 -1.30
N GLY A 274 -23.72 -0.50 -0.47
CA GLY A 274 -23.24 -1.11 0.78
C GLY A 274 -22.90 -0.13 1.91
N LYS A 275 -22.74 1.16 1.61
CA LYS A 275 -22.41 2.23 2.57
C LYS A 275 -23.67 2.81 3.25
N PRO A 276 -23.57 3.29 4.50
CA PRO A 276 -24.67 3.99 5.18
C PRO A 276 -25.13 5.19 4.35
N ILE A 277 -26.44 5.29 4.09
CA ILE A 277 -26.99 6.40 3.30
C ILE A 277 -26.68 7.73 4.01
N PRO A 278 -26.15 8.75 3.30
CA PRO A 278 -25.89 10.06 3.89
C PRO A 278 -27.09 10.63 4.64
N TYR A 279 -26.87 11.18 5.83
CA TYR A 279 -27.94 11.64 6.75
C TYR A 279 -28.90 12.67 6.13
N TRP A 280 -28.40 13.54 5.25
CA TRP A 280 -29.22 14.51 4.54
C TRP A 280 -30.16 13.84 3.52
N LEU A 281 -29.70 12.77 2.86
CA LEU A 281 -30.48 12.00 1.88
C LEU A 281 -31.56 11.18 2.59
N TYR A 282 -31.23 10.65 3.77
CA TYR A 282 -32.18 10.00 4.68
C TYR A 282 -33.30 10.96 5.11
N LYS A 283 -32.97 12.21 5.49
CA LYS A 283 -33.96 13.24 5.80
C LYS A 283 -34.76 13.70 4.58
N LEU A 284 -34.12 13.87 3.42
CA LEU A 284 -34.77 14.35 2.20
C LEU A 284 -35.82 13.37 1.67
N HIS A 285 -35.52 12.07 1.67
CA HIS A 285 -36.45 11.03 1.20
C HIS A 285 -37.42 10.52 2.27
N GLY A 286 -37.40 11.11 3.48
CA GLY A 286 -38.29 10.72 4.57
C GLY A 286 -38.09 9.28 5.05
N LEU A 287 -36.91 8.70 4.82
CA LEU A 287 -36.55 7.32 5.19
C LEU A 287 -36.58 7.07 6.71
N GLY A 288 -36.63 8.13 7.53
CA GLY A 288 -36.76 8.03 8.98
C GLY A 288 -38.18 7.99 9.54
N GLN A 289 -39.19 8.04 8.68
CA GLN A 289 -40.57 7.85 9.10
C GLN A 289 -40.93 6.37 9.02
N GLU A 290 -41.19 5.75 10.16
CA GLU A 290 -41.65 4.36 10.26
C GLU A 290 -43.16 4.28 9.95
N PHE A 291 -43.55 3.41 9.03
CA PHE A 291 -44.93 3.09 8.72
C PHE A 291 -45.18 1.60 8.98
N LYS A 292 -46.14 1.27 9.84
CA LYS A 292 -46.48 -0.12 10.16
C LYS A 292 -47.74 -0.56 9.40
N CYS A 293 -47.72 -1.78 8.89
CA CYS A 293 -48.88 -2.39 8.22
C CYS A 293 -49.34 -3.64 8.96
N GLU A 294 -50.56 -3.61 9.53
CA GLU A 294 -51.15 -4.69 10.31
C GLU A 294 -51.45 -5.92 9.42
N ILE A 295 -51.97 -5.68 8.21
CA ILE A 295 -52.27 -6.73 7.20
C ILE A 295 -51.01 -7.53 6.82
N CYS A 296 -49.82 -6.91 6.89
CA CYS A 296 -48.54 -7.56 6.63
C CYS A 296 -47.91 -8.24 7.88
N GLY A 297 -48.65 -8.34 8.99
CA GLY A 297 -48.14 -8.86 10.26
C GLY A 297 -47.29 -7.83 11.03
N ASN A 298 -47.76 -6.58 11.09
CA ASN A 298 -47.07 -5.44 11.73
C ASN A 298 -45.65 -5.19 11.20
N HIS A 299 -45.42 -5.44 9.91
CA HIS A 299 -44.15 -5.16 9.28
C HIS A 299 -43.92 -3.64 9.18
N SER A 300 -42.73 -3.19 9.58
CA SER A 300 -42.31 -1.80 9.52
C SER A 300 -41.67 -1.48 8.16
N TYR A 301 -42.19 -0.45 7.49
CA TYR A 301 -41.66 0.10 6.26
C TYR A 301 -41.08 1.48 6.55
N TRP A 302 -39.84 1.71 6.09
CA TRP A 302 -39.12 2.96 6.32
C TRP A 302 -39.28 3.89 5.12
N GLY A 303 -39.96 5.01 5.35
CA GLY A 303 -40.23 6.04 4.34
C GLY A 303 -41.45 5.78 3.45
N ARG A 304 -42.06 6.89 3.01
CA ARG A 304 -43.35 6.90 2.29
C ARG A 304 -43.31 6.13 0.97
N ARG A 305 -42.19 6.17 0.24
CA ARG A 305 -42.05 5.48 -1.05
C ARG A 305 -41.98 3.96 -0.91
N ALA A 306 -41.27 3.47 0.12
CA ALA A 306 -41.21 2.04 0.42
C ALA A 306 -42.60 1.53 0.87
N TYR A 307 -43.28 2.34 1.68
CA TYR A 307 -44.65 2.08 2.09
C TYR A 307 -45.61 2.06 0.89
N GLU A 308 -45.65 3.06 0.00
CA GLU A 308 -46.59 3.01 -1.14
C GLU A 308 -46.34 1.83 -2.10
N ARG A 309 -45.08 1.37 -2.21
CA ARG A 309 -44.72 0.20 -3.01
C ARG A 309 -45.23 -1.11 -2.40
N HIS A 310 -45.29 -1.21 -1.06
CA HIS A 310 -45.64 -2.45 -0.37
C HIS A 310 -47.05 -2.97 -0.69
N PHE A 311 -48.00 -2.09 -1.02
CA PHE A 311 -49.36 -2.49 -1.42
C PHE A 311 -49.39 -3.39 -2.67
N LYS A 312 -48.36 -3.28 -3.53
CA LYS A 312 -48.21 -4.12 -4.72
C LYS A 312 -47.31 -5.33 -4.50
N GLU A 313 -46.65 -5.42 -3.35
CA GLU A 313 -45.76 -6.54 -3.04
C GLU A 313 -46.53 -7.80 -2.66
N TRP A 314 -45.90 -8.95 -2.86
CA TRP A 314 -46.50 -10.26 -2.61
C TRP A 314 -47.00 -10.42 -1.18
N ARG A 315 -46.28 -9.90 -0.17
CA ARG A 315 -46.64 -10.02 1.24
C ARG A 315 -48.00 -9.38 1.55
N HIS A 316 -48.24 -8.17 1.03
CA HIS A 316 -49.51 -7.47 1.22
C HIS A 316 -50.63 -8.13 0.40
N GLN A 317 -50.34 -8.54 -0.85
CA GLN A 317 -51.30 -9.30 -1.66
C GLN A 317 -51.73 -10.61 -0.99
N HIS A 318 -50.79 -11.31 -0.35
CA HIS A 318 -51.06 -12.53 0.39
C HIS A 318 -51.90 -12.25 1.64
N GLY A 319 -51.57 -11.22 2.41
CA GLY A 319 -52.39 -10.78 3.55
C GLY A 319 -53.84 -10.47 3.16
N MET A 320 -54.03 -9.70 2.07
CA MET A 320 -55.36 -9.42 1.53
C MET A 320 -56.09 -10.68 1.06
N ARG A 321 -55.37 -11.63 0.45
CA ARG A 321 -55.93 -12.92 0.03
C ARG A 321 -56.38 -13.78 1.22
N CYS A 322 -55.61 -13.79 2.32
CA CYS A 322 -56.00 -14.48 3.56
C CYS A 322 -57.24 -13.85 4.21
N LEU A 323 -57.47 -12.56 4.01
CA LEU A 323 -58.68 -11.87 4.46
C LEU A 323 -59.88 -12.07 3.51
N GLY A 324 -59.68 -12.67 2.34
CA GLY A 324 -60.71 -12.83 1.31
C GLY A 324 -61.07 -11.52 0.59
N ILE A 325 -60.21 -10.50 0.68
CA ILE A 325 -60.45 -9.18 0.09
C ILE A 325 -59.62 -9.05 -1.19
N PRO A 326 -60.20 -8.63 -2.33
CA PRO A 326 -59.44 -8.42 -3.56
C PRO A 326 -58.53 -7.18 -3.40
N ASN A 327 -57.24 -7.35 -3.69
CA ASN A 327 -56.26 -6.25 -3.65
C ASN A 327 -56.46 -5.29 -4.85
N THR A 328 -57.40 -4.37 -4.69
CA THR A 328 -57.70 -3.29 -5.64
C THR A 328 -57.20 -1.95 -5.12
N LYS A 329 -57.03 -0.95 -6.00
CA LYS A 329 -56.58 0.41 -5.63
C LYS A 329 -57.44 1.09 -4.55
N ASN A 330 -58.67 0.63 -4.34
CA ASN A 330 -59.58 1.14 -3.31
C ASN A 330 -59.08 0.85 -1.89
N PHE A 331 -58.18 -0.12 -1.72
CA PHE A 331 -57.60 -0.53 -0.44
C PHE A 331 -56.19 0.03 -0.22
N ASN A 332 -55.69 0.89 -1.11
CA ASN A 332 -54.42 1.58 -0.88
C ASN A 332 -54.55 2.52 0.33
N GLU A 333 -53.48 2.64 1.12
CA GLU A 333 -53.42 3.36 2.41
C GLU A 333 -54.15 2.70 3.59
N ILE A 334 -54.84 1.57 3.40
CA ILE A 334 -55.47 0.84 4.50
C ILE A 334 -54.48 -0.18 5.08
N THR A 335 -54.13 0.01 6.35
CA THR A 335 -53.19 -0.88 7.04
C THR A 335 -53.85 -1.76 8.07
N SER A 336 -54.97 -1.33 8.65
CA SER A 336 -55.68 -2.09 9.68
C SER A 336 -56.60 -3.14 9.07
N ILE A 337 -56.60 -4.31 9.70
CA ILE A 337 -57.44 -5.44 9.28
C ILE A 337 -58.92 -5.11 9.49
N GLU A 338 -59.26 -4.43 10.58
CA GLU A 338 -60.63 -4.03 10.90
C GLU A 338 -61.18 -3.04 9.87
N GLU A 339 -60.37 -2.05 9.51
CA GLU A 339 -60.74 -1.03 8.52
C GLU A 339 -60.91 -1.65 7.12
N ALA A 340 -60.02 -2.56 6.72
CA ALA A 340 -60.11 -3.26 5.45
C ALA A 340 -61.40 -4.10 5.35
N ARG A 341 -61.77 -4.82 6.42
CA ARG A 341 -63.03 -5.58 6.49
C ARG A 341 -64.24 -4.67 6.40
N GLY A 342 -64.27 -3.58 7.18
CA GLY A 342 -65.38 -2.63 7.18
C GLY A 342 -65.55 -1.92 5.83
N LEU A 343 -64.46 -1.61 5.12
CA LEU A 343 -64.55 -1.08 3.77
C LEU A 343 -65.06 -2.14 2.78
N TRP A 344 -64.58 -3.38 2.89
CA TRP A 344 -65.02 -4.46 2.01
C TRP A 344 -66.52 -4.75 2.15
N GLU A 345 -67.05 -4.79 3.38
CA GLU A 345 -68.49 -4.92 3.64
C GLU A 345 -69.30 -3.80 2.97
N LYS A 346 -68.84 -2.55 3.08
CA LYS A 346 -69.49 -1.40 2.41
C LYS A 346 -69.45 -1.52 0.89
N ILE A 347 -68.33 -2.01 0.33
CA ILE A 347 -68.19 -2.24 -1.11
C ILE A 347 -69.10 -3.38 -1.56
N GLN A 348 -69.17 -4.49 -0.84
CA GLN A 348 -70.06 -5.62 -1.14
C GLN A 348 -71.54 -5.22 -1.07
N ALA A 349 -71.92 -4.40 -0.07
CA ALA A 349 -73.25 -3.84 0.06
C ALA A 349 -73.61 -2.93 -1.14
N ARG A 350 -72.66 -2.11 -1.61
CA ARG A 350 -72.85 -1.26 -2.81
C ARG A 350 -72.86 -2.05 -4.12
N GLN A 351 -72.03 -3.08 -4.25
CA GLN A 351 -71.93 -3.92 -5.45
C GLN A 351 -73.06 -4.96 -5.56
N GLY A 352 -73.91 -5.09 -4.55
CA GLY A 352 -75.10 -5.93 -4.61
C GLY A 352 -74.82 -7.44 -4.58
N LEU A 353 -73.67 -7.87 -4.05
CA LEU A 353 -73.37 -9.29 -3.84
C LEU A 353 -74.27 -9.92 -2.75
N ASN A 354 -74.80 -9.11 -1.82
CA ASN A 354 -75.81 -9.53 -0.83
C ASN A 354 -77.25 -9.14 -1.22
N LYS A 355 -77.52 -8.80 -2.49
CA LYS A 355 -78.89 -8.58 -2.97
C LYS A 355 -79.46 -9.92 -3.45
N TRP A 356 -80.50 -10.40 -2.77
CA TRP A 356 -81.31 -11.56 -3.16
C TRP A 356 -81.53 -11.55 -4.67
N ARG A 357 -81.11 -12.62 -5.37
CA ARG A 357 -81.28 -12.76 -6.81
C ARG A 357 -82.49 -13.65 -7.10
N PRO A 358 -83.66 -13.08 -7.47
CA PRO A 358 -84.89 -13.85 -7.68
C PRO A 358 -84.69 -15.02 -8.66
N ASP A 359 -83.92 -14.82 -9.73
CA ASP A 359 -83.75 -15.83 -10.78
C ASP A 359 -82.99 -17.09 -10.32
N LEU A 360 -82.21 -16.99 -9.23
CA LEU A 360 -81.37 -18.06 -8.70
C LEU A 360 -81.89 -18.59 -7.35
N GLU A 361 -82.52 -17.73 -6.56
CA GLU A 361 -82.89 -18.01 -5.16
C GLU A 361 -84.41 -18.16 -4.95
N GLU A 362 -85.25 -17.83 -5.94
CA GLU A 362 -86.70 -18.08 -5.89
C GLU A 362 -86.99 -19.51 -6.38
N GLU A 363 -87.60 -20.32 -5.52
CA GLU A 363 -87.91 -21.73 -5.76
C GLU A 363 -89.37 -21.92 -6.22
N TYR A 364 -89.56 -22.73 -7.26
CA TYR A 364 -90.84 -23.09 -7.85
C TYR A 364 -91.01 -24.61 -7.82
N GLU A 365 -92.20 -25.07 -7.45
CA GLU A 365 -92.56 -26.49 -7.40
C GLU A 365 -93.36 -26.86 -8.66
N ASP A 366 -93.03 -28.01 -9.26
CA ASP A 366 -93.80 -28.57 -10.39
C ASP A 366 -95.04 -29.36 -9.89
N GLN A 367 -95.83 -29.91 -10.82
CA GLN A 367 -97.03 -30.69 -10.47
C GLN A 367 -96.72 -32.04 -9.81
N GLU A 368 -95.47 -32.51 -9.89
CA GLU A 368 -94.99 -33.76 -9.31
C GLU A 368 -94.32 -33.55 -7.94
N GLY A 369 -94.18 -32.30 -7.50
CA GLY A 369 -93.64 -31.90 -6.21
C GLY A 369 -92.12 -31.65 -6.20
N ASN A 370 -91.48 -31.54 -7.36
CA ASN A 370 -90.05 -31.27 -7.47
C ASN A 370 -89.79 -29.76 -7.44
N ILE A 371 -88.79 -29.36 -6.66
CA ILE A 371 -88.46 -27.95 -6.44
C ILE A 371 -87.27 -27.55 -7.32
N TYR A 372 -87.46 -26.50 -8.12
CA TYR A 372 -86.44 -25.94 -9.01
C TYR A 372 -86.30 -24.44 -8.78
N ASN A 373 -85.11 -23.88 -8.99
CA ASN A 373 -84.98 -22.42 -9.04
C ASN A 373 -85.74 -21.87 -10.27
N LYS A 374 -86.19 -20.61 -10.18
CA LYS A 374 -87.01 -19.95 -11.19
C LYS A 374 -86.49 -20.09 -12.61
N LYS A 375 -85.20 -19.87 -12.82
CA LYS A 375 -84.61 -19.98 -14.16
C LYS A 375 -84.74 -21.39 -14.71
N THR A 376 -84.35 -22.39 -13.93
CA THR A 376 -84.41 -23.80 -14.34
C THR A 376 -85.86 -24.23 -14.56
N TYR A 377 -86.78 -23.83 -13.68
CA TYR A 377 -88.21 -24.07 -13.86
C TYR A 377 -88.73 -23.47 -15.17
N THR A 378 -88.44 -22.20 -15.46
CA THR A 378 -88.89 -21.55 -16.70
C THR A 378 -88.27 -22.15 -17.95
N ASP A 379 -87.02 -22.61 -17.89
CA ASP A 379 -86.35 -23.25 -19.01
C ASP A 379 -86.90 -24.66 -19.26
N LEU A 380 -87.17 -25.44 -18.20
CA LEU A 380 -87.82 -26.75 -18.29
C LEU A 380 -89.25 -26.63 -18.80
N GLN A 381 -90.01 -25.64 -18.32
CA GLN A 381 -91.37 -25.36 -18.78
C GLN A 381 -91.39 -24.97 -20.26
N ARG A 382 -90.43 -24.15 -20.72
CA ARG A 382 -90.28 -23.79 -22.16
C ARG A 382 -89.91 -24.99 -23.03
N GLN A 383 -89.17 -25.94 -22.49
CA GLN A 383 -88.81 -27.19 -23.17
C GLN A 383 -89.93 -28.24 -23.09
N GLY A 384 -91.00 -28.00 -22.32
CA GLY A 384 -92.13 -28.90 -22.15
C GLY A 384 -91.81 -30.15 -21.31
N LEU A 385 -90.80 -30.05 -20.44
CA LEU A 385 -90.31 -31.14 -19.60
C LEU A 385 -90.97 -31.20 -18.22
N ILE A 386 -91.65 -30.13 -17.81
CA ILE A 386 -92.45 -30.00 -16.57
C ILE A 386 -93.71 -29.19 -16.80
#